data_AF-A0A1L3SP09-F1
#
_entry.id   AF-A0A1L3SP09-F1
#
_cell.length_a   1.000
_cell.length_b   1.000
_cell.length_c   1.000
_cell.angle_alpha   90.00
_cell.angle_beta   90.00
_cell.angle_gamma   90.00
#
_symmetry.space_group_name_H-M   'P 1'
#
loop_
_entity.id
_entity.type
_entity.pdbx_description
1 polymer ?
#
loop_
_entity_poly.entity_id
_entity_poly.type
_entity_poly.pdbx_seq_one_letter_code
_entity_poly.pdbx_strand_id
1 'polypeptide(L)'
;MSEVFEPLLRALLQRDHLSADEVAQIRSLPFRKRICERGEQIIPDGARLRESCLVINGFTVRASHLRSGKRQINGLHVPGDFVDLPALLLKKISHNVVALNECEVVFFPHRDLRELCEREPHLTRMLWLLTVCDGAIAKEWITSIGRRVPEEHLAHLICETYTRLNVAGLARDNRFDFPITQADIADIMGLSVVHMNRTIQELRSTGEVTWKGTSVSILDFEALATRADFDATYLNLWKEPR
;
A
#
# COMPACT_ATOMS: atom_id res chain seq x y z
N MET A 1 -10.77 21.34 1.09
CA MET A 1 -9.41 20.99 0.61
C MET A 1 -8.51 20.44 1.71
N SER A 2 -8.74 20.69 3.01
CA SER A 2 -7.83 20.27 4.09
C SER A 2 -7.77 18.75 4.37
N GLU A 3 -8.75 17.97 3.92
CA GLU A 3 -8.86 16.53 4.27
C GLU A 3 -8.20 15.59 3.26
N VAL A 4 -7.84 16.06 2.07
CA VAL A 4 -7.28 15.22 0.99
C VAL A 4 -6.01 14.49 1.45
N PHE A 5 -5.20 15.14 2.30
CA PHE A 5 -3.92 14.59 2.77
C PHE A 5 -4.04 13.85 4.10
N GLU A 6 -5.22 13.71 4.66
CA GLU A 6 -5.41 13.10 5.98
C GLU A 6 -4.84 11.68 6.06
N PRO A 7 -5.00 10.79 5.04
CA PRO A 7 -4.37 9.47 5.07
C PRO A 7 -2.84 9.53 5.12
N LEU A 8 -2.22 10.42 4.34
CA LEU A 8 -0.76 10.63 4.35
C LEU A 8 -0.30 11.18 5.71
N LEU A 9 -0.98 12.21 6.22
CA LEU A 9 -0.65 12.81 7.51
C LEU A 9 -0.76 11.79 8.63
N ARG A 10 -1.80 10.95 8.64
CA ARG A 10 -1.91 9.84 9.61
C ARG A 10 -0.75 8.87 9.47
N ALA A 11 -0.40 8.45 8.26
CA ALA A 11 0.71 7.53 8.03
C ALA A 11 2.06 8.11 8.52
N LEU A 12 2.30 9.41 8.33
CA LEU A 12 3.49 10.10 8.82
C LEU A 12 3.46 10.27 10.34
N LEU A 13 2.32 10.68 10.90
CA LEU A 13 2.11 10.90 12.33
C LEU A 13 2.13 9.62 13.16
N GLN A 14 2.06 8.42 12.56
CA GLN A 14 2.32 7.16 13.26
C GLN A 14 3.81 6.84 13.36
N ARG A 15 4.66 7.50 12.56
CA ARG A 15 6.09 7.23 12.45
C ARG A 15 6.94 8.28 13.13
N ASP A 16 6.50 9.54 13.14
CA ASP A 16 7.18 10.63 13.83
C ASP A 16 6.23 11.77 14.19
N HIS A 17 6.74 12.79 14.88
CA HIS A 17 6.03 14.01 15.19
C HIS A 17 6.19 15.01 14.05
N LEU A 18 5.07 15.51 13.52
CA LEU A 18 5.08 16.64 12.58
C LEU A 18 4.71 17.93 13.31
N SER A 19 5.48 18.98 13.08
CA SER A 19 5.14 20.32 13.54
C SER A 19 3.91 20.87 12.79
N ALA A 20 3.25 21.87 13.37
CA ALA A 20 2.13 22.53 12.71
C ALA A 20 2.52 23.18 11.37
N ASP A 21 3.77 23.67 11.28
CA ASP A 21 4.30 24.26 10.05
C ASP A 21 4.47 23.21 8.96
N GLU A 22 5.08 22.06 9.27
CA GLU A 22 5.24 20.96 8.31
C GLU A 22 3.90 20.43 7.78
N VAL A 23 2.91 20.30 8.67
CA VAL A 23 1.54 19.93 8.26
C VAL A 23 0.95 20.99 7.33
N ALA A 24 1.15 22.28 7.61
CA ALA A 24 0.68 23.35 6.73
C ALA A 24 1.40 23.33 5.38
N GLN A 25 2.71 23.05 5.36
CA GLN A 25 3.48 22.94 4.13
C GLN A 25 3.00 21.79 3.26
N ILE A 26 2.79 20.59 3.81
CA ILE A 26 2.21 19.45 3.09
C ILE A 26 0.83 19.82 2.50
N ARG A 27 -0.02 20.47 3.30
CA ARG A 27 -1.37 20.89 2.87
C ARG A 27 -1.36 21.96 1.77
N SER A 28 -0.28 22.72 1.66
CA SER A 28 -0.12 23.79 0.67
C SER A 28 0.51 23.33 -0.66
N LEU A 29 1.03 22.10 -0.72
CA LEU A 29 1.67 21.59 -1.93
C LEU A 29 0.72 21.64 -3.14
N PRO A 30 1.15 22.17 -4.29
CA PRO A 30 0.38 22.09 -5.51
C PRO A 30 0.19 20.64 -5.94
N PHE A 31 -1.03 20.28 -6.33
CA PHE A 31 -1.34 18.96 -6.85
C PHE A 31 -2.41 19.03 -7.94
N ARG A 32 -2.44 18.00 -8.79
CA ARG A 32 -3.61 17.70 -9.64
C ARG A 32 -4.26 16.42 -9.17
N LYS A 33 -5.59 16.41 -9.11
CA LYS A 33 -6.40 15.23 -8.77
C LYS A 33 -6.75 14.46 -10.05
N ARG A 34 -6.86 13.13 -9.94
CA ARG A 34 -7.39 12.26 -10.99
C ARG A 34 -8.23 11.14 -10.37
N ILE A 35 -9.39 10.88 -10.95
CA ILE A 35 -10.18 9.67 -10.68
C ILE A 35 -9.80 8.65 -11.73
N CYS A 36 -9.55 7.41 -11.31
CA CYS A 36 -9.14 6.31 -12.17
C CYS A 36 -10.12 5.14 -12.00
N GLU A 37 -10.53 4.54 -13.10
CA GLU A 37 -11.44 3.38 -13.09
C GLU A 37 -10.69 2.07 -12.80
N ARG A 38 -11.42 1.02 -12.40
CA ARG A 38 -10.84 -0.32 -12.24
C ARG A 38 -10.10 -0.75 -13.51
N GLY A 39 -8.84 -1.18 -13.36
CA GLY A 39 -8.00 -1.63 -14.46
C GLY A 39 -7.30 -0.51 -15.22
N GLU A 40 -7.59 0.76 -14.91
CA GLU A 40 -6.89 1.88 -15.53
C GLU A 40 -5.43 1.90 -15.08
N GLN A 41 -4.54 2.04 -16.06
CA GLN A 41 -3.11 2.17 -15.81
C GLN A 41 -2.79 3.59 -15.37
N ILE A 42 -2.51 3.75 -14.08
CA ILE A 42 -2.21 5.03 -13.47
C ILE A 42 -0.84 5.53 -13.93
N ILE A 43 0.15 4.63 -13.93
CA ILE A 43 1.52 4.89 -14.37
C ILE A 43 2.00 3.76 -15.28
N PRO A 44 2.47 4.05 -16.50
CA PRO A 44 3.10 3.06 -17.37
C PRO A 44 4.48 2.61 -16.92
N ASP A 45 4.76 1.33 -17.16
CA ASP A 45 6.14 0.84 -17.16
C ASP A 45 7.01 1.64 -18.13
N GLY A 46 8.21 2.01 -17.66
CA GLY A 46 9.18 2.80 -18.41
C GLY A 46 8.82 4.28 -18.54
N ALA A 47 7.74 4.75 -17.92
CA ALA A 47 7.37 6.16 -17.94
C ALA A 47 8.46 7.02 -17.30
N ARG A 48 8.76 8.17 -17.95
CA ARG A 48 9.57 9.22 -17.34
C ARG A 48 8.68 10.17 -16.58
N LEU A 49 8.81 10.17 -15.25
CA LEU A 49 7.92 10.89 -14.37
C LEU A 49 8.46 12.27 -13.98
N ARG A 50 7.53 13.23 -13.96
CA ARG A 50 7.76 14.61 -13.48
C ARG A 50 6.91 14.93 -12.24
N GLU A 51 6.13 13.97 -11.78
CA GLU A 51 5.21 14.08 -10.65
C GLU A 51 5.27 12.76 -9.86
N SER A 52 4.99 12.82 -8.56
CA SER A 52 4.77 11.65 -7.70
C SER A 52 3.30 11.52 -7.35
N CYS A 53 2.79 10.30 -7.37
CA CYS A 53 1.40 9.95 -7.21
C CYS A 53 1.14 9.38 -5.80
N LEU A 54 0.14 9.94 -5.12
CA LEU A 54 -0.35 9.52 -3.81
C LEU A 54 -1.78 8.98 -3.95
N VAL A 55 -2.06 7.84 -3.32
CA VAL A 55 -3.41 7.28 -3.25
C VAL A 55 -4.22 8.00 -2.17
N ILE A 56 -5.38 8.53 -2.54
CA ILE A 56 -6.32 9.21 -1.63
C ILE A 56 -7.49 8.30 -1.28
N ASN A 57 -7.97 7.53 -2.26
CA ASN A 57 -9.04 6.55 -2.07
C ASN A 57 -8.84 5.37 -3.02
N GLY A 58 -9.33 4.20 -2.59
CA GLY A 58 -9.21 2.96 -3.34
C GLY A 58 -7.87 2.24 -3.15
N PHE A 59 -7.64 1.21 -3.95
CA PHE A 59 -6.47 0.35 -3.92
C PHE A 59 -5.78 0.39 -5.28
N THR A 60 -4.46 0.55 -5.26
CA THR A 60 -3.65 0.42 -6.48
C THR A 60 -2.64 -0.70 -6.30
N VAL A 61 -2.17 -1.23 -7.41
CA VAL A 61 -1.11 -2.25 -7.39
C VAL A 61 0.05 -1.86 -8.26
N ARG A 62 1.23 -2.26 -7.80
CA ARG A 62 2.42 -2.35 -8.63
C ARG A 62 2.49 -3.72 -9.27
N ALA A 63 2.53 -3.73 -10.61
CA ALA A 63 2.48 -4.98 -11.37
C ALA A 63 3.52 -5.04 -12.49
N SER A 64 4.11 -6.22 -12.61
CA SER A 64 4.97 -6.60 -13.74
C SER A 64 4.22 -7.54 -14.66
N HIS A 65 4.34 -7.30 -15.98
CA HIS A 65 3.76 -8.15 -17.00
C HIS A 65 4.86 -8.93 -17.72
N LEU A 66 4.71 -10.24 -17.78
CA LEU A 66 5.61 -11.12 -18.52
C LEU A 66 5.15 -11.24 -19.97
N ARG A 67 6.10 -11.55 -20.88
CA ARG A 67 5.80 -11.81 -22.30
C ARG A 67 4.81 -12.97 -22.51
N SER A 68 4.70 -13.86 -21.52
CA SER A 68 3.72 -14.95 -21.49
C SER A 68 2.29 -14.50 -21.21
N GLY A 69 2.06 -13.20 -20.95
CA GLY A 69 0.77 -12.65 -20.54
C GLY A 69 0.49 -12.80 -19.04
N LYS A 70 1.37 -13.47 -18.29
CA LYS A 70 1.25 -13.56 -16.82
C LYS A 70 1.53 -12.22 -16.17
N ARG A 71 0.75 -11.90 -15.14
CA ARG A 71 0.90 -10.72 -14.29
C ARG A 71 1.43 -11.18 -12.93
N GLN A 72 2.36 -10.43 -12.35
CA GLN A 72 2.75 -10.56 -10.95
C GLN A 72 2.52 -9.23 -10.27
N ILE A 73 1.71 -9.23 -9.21
CA ILE A 73 1.59 -8.06 -8.33
C ILE A 73 2.70 -8.15 -7.29
N ASN A 74 3.49 -7.09 -7.16
CA ASN A 74 4.63 -7.01 -6.23
C ASN A 74 4.52 -5.80 -5.29
N GLY A 75 3.33 -5.21 -5.22
CA GLY A 75 2.99 -4.19 -4.24
C GLY A 75 1.50 -3.91 -4.30
N LEU A 76 0.89 -3.76 -3.13
CA LEU A 76 -0.46 -3.26 -2.92
C LEU A 76 -0.35 -1.93 -2.17
N HIS A 77 -0.98 -0.88 -2.69
CA HIS A 77 -0.99 0.45 -2.09
C HIS A 77 -2.39 0.80 -1.61
N VAL A 78 -2.44 1.38 -0.42
CA VAL A 78 -3.67 1.84 0.25
C VAL A 78 -3.65 3.37 0.36
N PRO A 79 -4.77 4.01 0.73
CA PRO A 79 -4.79 5.45 0.93
C PRO A 79 -3.70 5.93 1.90
N GLY A 80 -2.97 6.97 1.49
CA GLY A 80 -1.79 7.48 2.20
C GLY A 80 -0.45 7.01 1.64
N ASP A 81 -0.45 6.00 0.75
CA ASP A 81 0.77 5.52 0.11
C ASP A 81 1.11 6.29 -1.16
N PHE A 82 2.39 6.63 -1.31
CA PHE A 82 2.93 6.97 -2.62
C PHE A 82 3.22 5.70 -3.42
N VAL A 83 2.83 5.70 -4.69
CA VAL A 83 2.98 4.53 -5.57
C VAL A 83 4.30 4.54 -6.35
N ASP A 84 4.93 5.70 -6.47
CA ASP A 84 6.06 5.98 -7.36
C ASP A 84 7.09 6.96 -6.79
N LEU A 85 7.09 7.23 -5.47
CA LEU A 85 7.99 8.22 -4.85
C LEU A 85 9.49 8.04 -5.20
N PRO A 86 10.04 6.82 -5.39
CA PRO A 86 11.41 6.64 -5.89
C PRO A 86 11.69 7.35 -7.23
N ALA A 87 10.66 7.60 -8.06
CA ALA A 87 10.77 8.33 -9.31
C ALA A 87 11.19 9.80 -9.13
N LEU A 88 11.01 10.37 -7.93
CA LEU A 88 11.55 11.68 -7.57
C LEU A 88 13.06 11.73 -7.83
N LEU A 89 13.77 10.62 -7.60
CA LEU A 89 15.20 10.45 -7.82
C LEU A 89 15.50 9.73 -9.14
N LEU A 90 14.89 8.56 -9.38
CA LEU A 90 15.21 7.68 -10.51
C LEU A 90 14.74 8.22 -11.87
N LYS A 91 13.76 9.13 -11.88
CA LYS A 91 13.07 9.71 -13.06
C LYS A 91 12.34 8.72 -13.96
N LYS A 92 12.76 7.46 -14.03
CA LYS A 92 12.13 6.37 -14.78
C LYS A 92 11.89 5.20 -13.84
N ILE A 93 10.68 4.66 -13.85
CA ILE A 93 10.33 3.45 -13.09
C ILE A 93 10.06 2.28 -14.04
N SER A 94 10.30 1.06 -13.56
CA SER A 94 10.26 -0.18 -14.36
C SER A 94 9.08 -1.08 -13.97
N HIS A 95 7.92 -0.48 -13.69
CA HIS A 95 6.71 -1.20 -13.29
C HIS A 95 5.46 -0.41 -13.67
N ASN A 96 4.33 -1.11 -13.79
CA ASN A 96 3.04 -0.47 -13.95
C ASN A 96 2.41 -0.20 -12.59
N VAL A 97 1.68 0.91 -12.48
CA VAL A 97 0.73 1.13 -11.39
C VAL A 97 -0.68 1.09 -11.98
N VAL A 98 -1.55 0.26 -11.42
CA VAL A 98 -2.91 0.00 -11.92
C VAL A 98 -3.92 0.15 -10.79
N ALA A 99 -5.07 0.76 -11.07
CA ALA A 99 -6.18 0.84 -10.12
C ALA A 99 -6.88 -0.51 -10.00
N LEU A 100 -7.06 -1.04 -8.78
CA LEU A 100 -7.82 -2.27 -8.55
C LEU A 100 -9.31 -2.02 -8.40
N ASN A 101 -9.73 -0.82 -8.04
CA ASN A 101 -11.13 -0.39 -8.01
C ASN A 101 -11.20 1.08 -8.47
N GLU A 102 -12.34 1.74 -8.32
CA GLU A 102 -12.38 3.19 -8.49
C GLU A 102 -11.42 3.82 -7.47
N CYS A 103 -10.42 4.55 -7.99
CA CYS A 103 -9.38 5.17 -7.18
C CYS A 103 -9.38 6.68 -7.37
N GLU A 104 -9.19 7.39 -6.26
CA GLU A 104 -8.81 8.79 -6.28
C GLU A 104 -7.32 8.90 -5.99
N VAL A 105 -6.60 9.60 -6.87
CA VAL A 105 -5.18 9.85 -6.70
C VAL A 105 -4.87 11.34 -6.89
N VAL A 106 -3.77 11.77 -6.27
CA VAL A 106 -3.21 13.11 -6.49
C VAL A 106 -1.77 13.01 -6.96
N PHE A 107 -1.40 13.90 -7.88
CA PHE A 107 -0.05 14.01 -8.42
C PHE A 107 0.56 15.32 -7.96
N PHE A 108 1.73 15.22 -7.32
CA PHE A 108 2.55 16.34 -6.89
C PHE A 108 3.70 16.53 -7.87
N PRO A 109 3.93 17.73 -8.43
CA PRO A 109 5.08 17.92 -9.28
C PRO A 109 6.38 17.69 -8.51
N HIS A 110 7.32 16.99 -9.14
CA HIS A 110 8.64 16.72 -8.57
C HIS A 110 9.42 18.00 -8.26
N ARG A 111 9.08 19.12 -8.90
CA ARG A 111 9.67 20.42 -8.59
C ARG A 111 9.29 20.83 -7.17
N ASP A 112 8.00 20.87 -6.87
CA ASP A 112 7.48 21.30 -5.57
C ASP A 112 7.90 20.34 -4.45
N LEU A 113 7.92 19.02 -4.70
CA LEU A 113 8.44 18.06 -3.74
C LEU A 113 9.94 18.25 -3.47
N ARG A 114 10.76 18.60 -4.48
CA ARG A 114 12.19 18.89 -4.25
C ARG A 114 12.38 20.16 -3.43
N GLU A 115 11.65 21.23 -3.77
CA GLU A 115 11.69 22.49 -3.03
C GLU A 115 11.26 22.28 -1.57
N LEU A 116 10.25 21.42 -1.32
CA LEU A 116 9.85 21.02 0.03
C LEU A 116 11.00 20.29 0.75
N CYS A 117 11.64 19.31 0.10
CA CYS A 117 12.74 18.59 0.70
C CYS A 117 13.93 19.51 1.06
N GLU A 118 14.26 20.46 0.19
CA GLU A 118 15.35 21.41 0.41
C GLU A 118 15.05 22.37 1.58
N ARG A 119 13.78 22.77 1.74
CA ARG A 119 13.35 23.66 2.82
C ARG A 119 13.16 22.94 4.17
N GLU A 120 12.65 21.71 4.13
CA GLU A 120 12.27 20.93 5.32
C GLU A 120 13.07 19.61 5.38
N PRO A 121 14.24 19.60 6.04
CA PRO A 121 15.06 18.40 6.16
C PRO A 121 14.36 17.25 6.90
N HIS A 122 13.46 17.56 7.85
CA HIS A 122 12.70 16.53 8.55
C HIS A 122 11.68 15.85 7.62
N LEU A 123 10.90 16.63 6.86
CA LEU A 123 10.02 16.06 5.83
C LEU A 123 10.79 15.28 4.75
N THR A 124 12.01 15.68 4.41
CA THR A 124 12.89 14.87 3.53
C THR A 124 13.13 13.47 4.10
N ARG A 125 13.50 13.38 5.38
CA ARG A 125 13.71 12.09 6.05
C ARG A 125 12.41 11.28 6.12
N MET A 126 11.28 11.94 6.33
CA MET A 126 9.97 11.29 6.34
C MET A 126 9.57 10.72 4.97
N LEU A 127 9.78 11.47 3.88
CA LEU A 127 9.54 10.97 2.52
C LEU A 127 10.49 9.83 2.16
N TRP A 128 11.76 9.92 2.57
CA TRP A 128 12.72 8.82 2.40
C TRP A 128 12.29 7.58 3.19
N LEU A 129 11.83 7.74 4.44
CA LEU A 129 11.30 6.66 5.26
C LEU A 129 10.16 5.92 4.55
N LEU A 130 9.23 6.64 3.91
CA LEU A 130 8.16 5.99 3.13
C LEU A 130 8.72 5.08 2.02
N THR A 131 9.78 5.50 1.32
CA THR A 131 10.41 4.63 0.30
C THR A 131 11.12 3.42 0.90
N VAL A 132 11.71 3.57 2.09
CA VAL A 132 12.37 2.47 2.81
C VAL A 132 11.32 1.47 3.34
N CYS A 133 10.19 1.96 3.84
CA CYS A 133 9.06 1.12 4.25
C CYS A 133 8.48 0.33 3.06
N ASP A 134 8.28 0.95 1.89
CA ASP A 134 7.83 0.26 0.67
C ASP A 134 8.80 -0.87 0.28
N GLY A 135 10.12 -0.60 0.38
CA GLY A 135 11.15 -1.62 0.17
C GLY A 135 11.15 -2.73 1.24
N ALA A 136 10.84 -2.41 2.49
CA ALA A 136 10.73 -3.39 3.56
C ALA A 136 9.53 -4.34 3.37
N ILE A 137 8.37 -3.78 3.00
CA ILE A 137 7.16 -4.56 2.63
C ILE A 137 7.48 -5.48 1.45
N ALA A 138 8.13 -4.97 0.40
CA ALA A 138 8.49 -5.77 -0.75
C ALA A 138 9.41 -6.96 -0.40
N LYS A 139 10.37 -6.77 0.52
CA LYS A 139 11.21 -7.88 1.04
C LYS A 139 10.39 -8.91 1.81
N GLU A 140 9.45 -8.49 2.63
CA GLU A 140 8.56 -9.40 3.37
C GLU A 140 7.68 -10.25 2.44
N TRP A 141 7.21 -9.64 1.35
CA TRP A 141 6.44 -10.35 0.33
C TRP A 141 7.30 -11.38 -0.41
N ILE A 142 8.58 -11.08 -0.70
CA ILE A 142 9.51 -12.05 -1.28
C ILE A 142 9.68 -13.26 -0.35
N THR A 143 9.87 -13.02 0.95
CA THR A 143 9.95 -14.09 1.96
C THR A 143 8.67 -14.93 1.99
N SER A 144 7.51 -14.26 2.02
CA SER A 144 6.20 -14.91 2.03
C SER A 144 6.00 -15.83 0.81
N ILE A 145 6.26 -15.31 -0.39
CA ILE A 145 6.15 -16.09 -1.63
C ILE A 145 7.09 -17.30 -1.62
N GLY A 146 8.30 -17.16 -1.08
CA GLY A 146 9.30 -18.22 -1.10
C GLY A 146 9.13 -19.30 -0.02
N ARG A 147 8.54 -18.97 1.14
CA ARG A 147 8.65 -19.79 2.35
C ARG A 147 7.35 -20.08 3.10
N ARG A 148 6.33 -19.23 3.00
CA ARG A 148 5.05 -19.46 3.69
C ARG A 148 4.17 -20.41 2.88
N VAL A 149 3.41 -21.29 3.54
CA VAL A 149 2.36 -22.01 2.82
C VAL A 149 1.23 -21.04 2.44
N PRO A 150 0.41 -21.33 1.43
CA PRO A 150 -0.56 -20.38 0.90
C PRO A 150 -1.50 -19.77 1.96
N GLU A 151 -1.95 -20.56 2.93
CA GLU A 151 -2.88 -20.13 3.98
C GLU A 151 -2.22 -19.14 4.94
N GLU A 152 -0.94 -19.38 5.31
CA GLU A 152 -0.13 -18.48 6.12
C GLU A 152 0.17 -17.17 5.38
N HIS A 153 0.46 -17.26 4.08
CA HIS A 153 0.70 -16.08 3.25
C HIS A 153 -0.58 -15.23 3.10
N LEU A 154 -1.74 -15.86 2.90
CA LEU A 154 -3.01 -15.13 2.85
C LEU A 154 -3.34 -14.47 4.20
N ALA A 155 -3.12 -15.18 5.31
CA ALA A 155 -3.26 -14.63 6.65
C ALA A 155 -2.33 -13.43 6.87
N HIS A 156 -1.07 -13.53 6.45
CA HIS A 156 -0.10 -12.43 6.51
C HIS A 156 -0.58 -11.20 5.72
N LEU A 157 -1.02 -11.40 4.47
CA LEU A 157 -1.54 -10.32 3.63
C LEU A 157 -2.74 -9.61 4.28
N ILE A 158 -3.63 -10.36 4.93
CA ILE A 158 -4.79 -9.83 5.65
C ILE A 158 -4.34 -9.00 6.87
N CYS A 159 -3.43 -9.52 7.69
CA CYS A 159 -2.88 -8.81 8.85
C CYS A 159 -2.15 -7.52 8.45
N GLU A 160 -1.30 -7.59 7.42
CA GLU A 160 -0.58 -6.43 6.89
C GLU A 160 -1.57 -5.37 6.38
N THR A 161 -2.54 -5.78 5.54
CA THR A 161 -3.53 -4.88 4.95
C THR A 161 -4.38 -4.22 6.02
N TYR A 162 -4.88 -4.98 7.00
CA TYR A 162 -5.63 -4.44 8.13
C TYR A 162 -4.80 -3.40 8.89
N THR A 163 -3.55 -3.72 9.23
CA THR A 163 -2.66 -2.84 9.99
C THR A 163 -2.42 -1.52 9.26
N ARG A 164 -2.16 -1.58 7.95
CA ARG A 164 -1.94 -0.40 7.10
C ARG A 164 -3.20 0.44 6.94
N LEU A 165 -4.36 -0.18 6.75
CA LEU A 165 -5.65 0.51 6.68
C LEU A 165 -6.05 1.12 8.02
N ASN A 166 -5.72 0.48 9.16
CA ASN A 166 -6.00 1.03 10.48
C ASN A 166 -5.21 2.32 10.71
N VAL A 167 -3.94 2.35 10.32
CA VAL A 167 -3.09 3.56 10.32
C VAL A 167 -3.73 4.67 9.48
N ALA A 168 -4.26 4.34 8.30
CA ALA A 168 -4.97 5.29 7.43
C ALA A 168 -6.35 5.72 7.96
N GLY A 169 -6.85 5.13 9.05
CA GLY A 169 -8.19 5.39 9.59
C GLY A 169 -9.33 4.68 8.83
N LEU A 170 -9.00 3.67 8.03
CA LEU A 170 -9.91 2.94 7.15
C LEU A 170 -10.21 1.51 7.61
N ALA A 171 -9.63 1.09 8.73
CA ALA A 171 -9.95 -0.16 9.41
C ALA A 171 -10.14 0.07 10.91
N ARG A 172 -11.08 -0.64 11.50
CA ARG A 172 -11.39 -0.59 12.94
C ARG A 172 -12.03 -1.88 13.37
N ASP A 173 -11.94 -2.20 14.66
CA ASP A 173 -12.60 -3.37 15.26
C ASP A 173 -12.32 -4.66 14.48
N ASN A 174 -11.07 -4.85 14.04
CA ASN A 174 -10.62 -5.98 13.25
C ASN A 174 -11.41 -6.18 11.92
N ARG A 175 -11.98 -5.10 11.39
CA ARG A 175 -12.75 -5.10 10.15
C ARG A 175 -12.25 -4.03 9.18
N PHE A 176 -12.27 -4.38 7.90
CA PHE A 176 -11.94 -3.48 6.81
C PHE A 176 -12.62 -3.92 5.51
N ASP A 177 -12.71 -3.00 4.55
CA ASP A 177 -13.13 -3.30 3.19
C ASP A 177 -11.93 -3.62 2.30
N PHE A 178 -12.05 -4.71 1.55
CA PHE A 178 -11.03 -5.23 0.66
C PHE A 178 -11.63 -5.57 -0.71
N PRO A 179 -11.95 -4.55 -1.53
CA PRO A 179 -12.66 -4.67 -2.81
C PRO A 179 -11.78 -5.18 -3.96
N ILE A 180 -10.89 -6.13 -3.68
CA ILE A 180 -10.00 -6.77 -4.65
C ILE A 180 -10.52 -8.17 -5.02
N THR A 181 -10.23 -8.62 -6.24
CA THR A 181 -10.76 -9.91 -6.72
C THR A 181 -9.89 -11.08 -6.28
N GLN A 182 -10.44 -12.31 -6.32
CA GLN A 182 -9.65 -13.52 -6.10
C GLN A 182 -8.51 -13.67 -7.12
N ALA A 183 -8.69 -13.16 -8.35
CA ALA A 183 -7.63 -13.15 -9.36
C ALA A 183 -6.51 -12.18 -8.99
N ASP A 184 -6.83 -11.01 -8.43
CA ASP A 184 -5.81 -10.07 -7.95
C ASP A 184 -5.03 -10.65 -6.78
N ILE A 185 -5.71 -11.31 -5.83
CA ILE A 185 -5.03 -11.99 -4.71
C ILE A 185 -4.15 -13.14 -5.21
N ALA A 186 -4.62 -13.90 -6.20
CA ALA A 186 -3.83 -14.96 -6.82
C ALA A 186 -2.55 -14.40 -7.47
N ASP A 187 -2.64 -13.26 -8.16
CA ASP A 187 -1.51 -12.57 -8.78
C ASP A 187 -0.56 -11.93 -7.74
N ILE A 188 -1.04 -11.54 -6.55
CA ILE A 188 -0.20 -11.15 -5.42
C ILE A 188 0.59 -12.36 -4.91
N MET A 189 -0.12 -13.47 -4.68
CA MET A 189 0.44 -14.65 -4.03
C MET A 189 1.24 -15.56 -4.98
N GLY A 190 1.20 -15.30 -6.28
CA GLY A 190 1.84 -16.15 -7.30
C GLY A 190 1.13 -17.50 -7.48
N LEU A 191 -0.18 -17.56 -7.21
CA LEU A 191 -1.00 -18.77 -7.28
C LEU A 191 -1.92 -18.77 -8.51
N SER A 192 -2.46 -19.93 -8.86
CA SER A 192 -3.59 -19.98 -9.80
C SER A 192 -4.88 -19.55 -9.10
N VAL A 193 -5.86 -19.04 -9.85
CA VAL A 193 -7.18 -18.67 -9.30
C VAL A 193 -7.86 -19.86 -8.61
N VAL A 194 -7.70 -21.08 -9.14
CA VAL A 194 -8.25 -22.31 -8.53
C VAL A 194 -7.57 -22.62 -7.19
N HIS A 195 -6.24 -22.47 -7.12
CA HIS A 195 -5.52 -22.65 -5.85
C HIS A 195 -5.93 -21.55 -4.86
N MET A 196 -6.03 -20.30 -5.31
CA MET A 196 -6.46 -19.19 -4.47
C MET A 196 -7.85 -19.42 -3.87
N ASN A 197 -8.78 -19.95 -4.67
CA ASN A 197 -10.11 -20.30 -4.18
C ASN A 197 -10.05 -21.32 -3.04
N ARG A 198 -9.26 -22.39 -3.20
CA ARG A 198 -9.04 -23.40 -2.15
C ARG A 198 -8.44 -22.79 -0.89
N THR A 199 -7.37 -22.01 -1.03
CA THR A 199 -6.69 -21.35 0.11
C THR A 199 -7.64 -20.40 0.88
N ILE A 200 -8.52 -19.67 0.19
CA ILE A 200 -9.55 -18.85 0.85
C ILE A 200 -10.53 -19.72 1.65
N GLN A 201 -10.95 -20.88 1.12
CA GLN A 201 -11.85 -21.78 1.84
C GLN A 201 -11.17 -22.42 3.05
N GLU A 202 -9.90 -22.82 2.91
CA GLU A 202 -9.11 -23.37 3.99
C GLU A 202 -8.92 -22.35 5.12
N LEU A 203 -8.53 -21.11 4.80
CA LEU A 203 -8.42 -20.05 5.81
C LEU A 203 -9.77 -19.71 6.47
N ARG A 204 -10.88 -19.74 5.72
CA ARG A 204 -12.22 -19.56 6.32
C ARG A 204 -12.59 -20.68 7.28
N SER A 205 -12.14 -21.90 7.01
CA SER A 205 -12.45 -23.07 7.85
C SER A 205 -11.76 -23.02 9.22
N THR A 206 -10.71 -22.20 9.39
CA THR A 206 -10.05 -22.01 10.68
C THR A 206 -10.91 -21.22 11.67
N GLY A 207 -11.89 -20.45 11.18
CA GLY A 207 -12.70 -19.55 11.99
C GLY A 207 -11.97 -18.28 12.45
N GLU A 208 -10.77 -17.98 11.93
CA GLU A 208 -10.00 -16.79 12.28
C GLU A 208 -10.42 -15.56 11.44
N VAL A 209 -10.94 -15.79 10.23
CA VAL A 209 -11.37 -14.73 9.31
C VAL A 209 -12.73 -15.05 8.69
N THR A 210 -13.58 -14.03 8.59
CA THR A 210 -14.79 -14.06 7.77
C THR A 210 -14.69 -13.04 6.66
N TRP A 211 -15.24 -13.39 5.49
CA TRP A 211 -15.17 -12.55 4.30
C TRP A 211 -16.52 -12.57 3.59
N LYS A 212 -17.23 -11.44 3.63
CA LYS A 212 -18.59 -11.28 3.08
C LYS A 212 -18.60 -10.14 2.08
N GLY A 213 -18.81 -10.46 0.80
CA GLY A 213 -18.63 -9.47 -0.27
C GLY A 213 -17.20 -8.94 -0.27
N THR A 214 -17.04 -7.62 -0.17
CA THR A 214 -15.75 -6.95 -0.04
C THR A 214 -15.28 -6.83 1.40
N SER A 215 -16.14 -7.06 2.39
CA SER A 215 -15.80 -6.83 3.80
C SER A 215 -15.08 -8.04 4.40
N VAL A 216 -13.95 -7.79 5.04
CA VAL A 216 -13.14 -8.77 5.78
C VAL A 216 -13.26 -8.45 7.26
N SER A 217 -13.55 -9.46 8.09
CA SER A 217 -13.50 -9.36 9.55
C SER A 217 -12.56 -10.43 10.09
N ILE A 218 -11.53 -10.00 10.81
CA ILE A 218 -10.60 -10.85 11.56
C ILE A 218 -11.26 -11.12 12.92
N LEU A 219 -11.61 -12.37 13.17
CA LEU A 219 -12.31 -12.77 14.39
C LEU A 219 -11.36 -12.89 15.58
N ASP A 220 -10.11 -13.28 15.32
CA ASP A 220 -9.02 -13.35 16.28
C ASP A 220 -7.73 -12.88 15.59
N PHE A 221 -7.30 -11.65 15.91
CA PHE A 221 -6.11 -11.06 15.29
C PHE A 221 -4.82 -11.73 15.78
N GLU A 222 -4.76 -12.13 17.05
CA GLU A 222 -3.57 -12.73 17.63
C GLU A 222 -3.33 -14.14 17.08
N ALA A 223 -4.39 -14.94 16.96
CA ALA A 223 -4.32 -16.25 16.33
C ALA A 223 -3.95 -16.16 14.85
N LEU A 224 -4.55 -15.22 14.10
CA LEU A 224 -4.24 -15.02 12.68
C LEU A 224 -2.79 -14.55 12.48
N ALA A 225 -2.32 -13.62 13.31
CA ALA A 225 -0.95 -13.12 13.26
C ALA A 225 0.06 -14.23 13.60
N THR A 226 -0.23 -15.07 14.60
CA THR A 226 0.60 -16.21 14.97
C THR A 226 0.67 -17.25 13.85
N ARG A 227 -0.47 -17.58 13.21
CA ARG A 227 -0.50 -18.45 12.03
C ARG A 227 0.37 -17.90 10.90
N ALA A 228 0.29 -16.60 10.67
CA ALA A 228 0.97 -15.92 9.58
C ALA A 228 2.47 -15.69 9.83
N ASP A 229 2.97 -15.95 11.05
CA ASP A 229 4.24 -15.43 11.54
C ASP A 229 4.36 -13.93 11.19
N PHE A 230 3.30 -13.17 11.53
CA PHE A 230 3.17 -11.76 11.21
C PHE A 230 3.72 -10.89 12.36
N ASP A 231 4.76 -10.14 12.04
CA ASP A 231 5.31 -9.08 12.88
C ASP A 231 5.27 -7.76 12.11
N ALA A 232 4.53 -6.77 12.63
CA ALA A 232 4.38 -5.46 12.01
C ALA A 232 5.67 -4.60 12.03
N THR A 233 6.78 -5.09 12.59
CA THR A 233 8.03 -4.34 12.74
C THR A 233 8.53 -3.75 11.42
N TYR A 234 8.43 -4.48 10.30
CA TYR A 234 8.88 -3.96 8.99
C TYR A 234 8.03 -2.76 8.50
N LEU A 235 6.83 -2.56 9.02
CA LEU A 235 5.97 -1.40 8.71
C LEU A 235 6.45 -0.10 9.39
N ASN A 236 7.36 -0.18 10.37
CA ASN A 236 7.95 0.95 11.09
C ASN A 236 6.91 1.87 11.75
N LEU A 237 5.92 1.30 12.46
CA LEU A 237 4.79 2.02 13.06
C LEU A 237 5.04 2.41 14.53
N TRP A 238 6.15 3.10 14.80
CA TRP A 238 6.46 3.66 16.11
C TRP A 238 7.11 5.04 15.98
N LYS A 239 7.01 5.83 17.06
CA LYS A 239 7.49 7.21 17.13
C LYS A 239 8.84 7.27 17.84
N GLU A 240 9.90 7.37 17.05
CA GLU A 240 11.25 7.63 17.53
C GLU A 240 11.89 8.72 16.66
N PRO A 241 12.61 9.71 17.25
CA PRO A 241 13.21 10.80 16.49
C PRO A 241 14.19 10.30 15.41
N ARG A 242 14.09 10.85 14.21
CA ARG A 242 14.97 10.54 13.06
C ARG A 242 15.71 11.75 12.51
#